data_AF-A0A7Z2ZJR6-F1
#
_entry.id   AF-A0A7Z2ZJR6-F1
#
_cell.length_a   1.000
_cell.length_b   1.000
_cell.length_c   1.000
_cell.angle_alpha   90.00
_cell.angle_beta   90.00
_cell.angle_gamma   90.00
#
_symmetry.space_group_name_H-M   'P 1'
#
loop_
_entity.id
_entity.type
_entity.pdbx_description
1 polymer ?
#
loop_
_entity_poly.entity_id
_entity_poly.type
_entity_poly.pdbx_seq_one_letter_code
_entity_poly.pdbx_strand_id
1 'polypeptide(L)'
;MFLFKIGVRRRGWVSLILVSTLCSLGLLIVAPSIARGQISVDNGQADPGNRLSAGDSATRIAYERFLTSTETLYEEINESKLEHARASLNELEQQFRGLPLKQIATAEGILALAHNITELKRTASAMEPDQRKWKSAAASLRLAADAIVHSEKPLWHRYRKILRDDLVRLGDSLPRETAVAGLASRTSLLAFEQLKQHYDLIRTSAILQTEPWKVERSDSVIRYALRVYRAESPSAELLLGTIPPLQEALDGLFPEDDAASTALVPPVGMTPPSWGWSAMMGTFIVTILTWVGWRRYKVEEFTGRSQGRGSSRTIESEDAAQRWLKKWKK
;
A
#
# COMPACT_ATOMS: atom_id res chain seq x y z
N MET A 1 48.83 31.73 58.58
CA MET A 1 48.24 33.08 58.73
C MET A 1 47.62 33.45 57.39
N PHE A 2 46.30 33.76 57.37
CA PHE A 2 45.40 34.15 56.27
C PHE A 2 45.22 33.15 55.09
N LEU A 3 44.08 32.45 55.00
CA LEU A 3 42.77 32.84 54.42
C LEU A 3 42.79 32.88 52.88
N PHE A 4 41.98 32.03 52.24
CA PHE A 4 40.92 32.50 51.35
C PHE A 4 39.86 31.41 51.13
N LYS A 5 38.62 31.80 51.38
CA LYS A 5 37.39 31.00 51.33
C LYS A 5 36.65 31.44 50.07
N ILE A 6 36.43 30.54 49.10
CA ILE A 6 35.55 30.79 47.95
C ILE A 6 34.42 29.76 47.98
N GLY A 7 33.23 30.23 48.31
CA GLY A 7 31.99 29.49 48.20
C GLY A 7 31.42 29.64 46.79
N VAL A 8 31.21 28.52 46.10
CA VAL A 8 30.56 28.49 44.78
C VAL A 8 29.11 28.06 44.94
N ARG A 9 28.22 29.02 44.70
CA ARG A 9 26.76 28.89 44.71
C ARG A 9 26.30 28.34 43.36
N ARG A 10 26.23 27.01 43.21
CA ARG A 10 25.69 26.30 42.04
C ARG A 10 24.19 26.06 42.18
N ARG A 11 23.36 26.98 41.68
CA ARG A 11 21.91 26.78 41.49
C ARG A 11 21.41 27.75 40.43
N GLY A 12 21.39 27.32 39.16
CA GLY A 12 20.84 28.13 38.06
C GLY A 12 21.21 27.68 36.64
N TRP A 13 22.29 26.93 36.44
CA TRP A 13 22.83 26.71 35.09
C TRP A 13 22.27 25.52 34.30
N VAL A 14 21.55 24.58 34.95
CA VAL A 14 21.02 23.40 34.23
C VAL A 14 19.65 23.66 33.60
N SER A 15 18.93 24.70 34.05
CA SER A 15 17.61 25.06 33.47
C SER A 15 17.70 25.79 32.13
N LEU A 16 18.86 26.37 31.79
CA LEU A 16 19.03 27.18 30.57
C LEU A 16 19.44 26.35 29.34
N ILE A 17 20.01 25.16 29.52
CA ILE A 17 20.46 24.30 28.41
C ILE A 17 19.31 23.41 27.88
N LEU A 18 18.33 23.08 28.74
CA LEU A 18 17.18 22.24 28.39
C LEU A 18 16.02 23.02 27.72
N VAL A 19 15.95 24.35 27.93
CA VAL A 19 14.99 25.22 27.22
C VAL A 19 15.52 25.64 25.84
N SER A 20 16.85 25.71 25.65
CA SER A 20 17.47 26.07 24.36
C SER A 20 17.33 24.97 23.29
N THR A 21 17.36 23.70 23.70
CA THR A 21 17.22 22.55 22.79
C THR A 21 15.76 22.26 22.41
N LEU A 22 14.79 22.65 23.24
CA LEU A 22 13.36 22.56 22.88
C LEU A 22 12.89 23.72 21.97
N CYS A 23 13.62 24.83 21.95
CA CYS A 23 13.31 25.98 21.07
C CYS A 23 13.95 25.86 19.67
N SER A 24 14.98 25.02 19.50
CA SER A 24 15.61 24.78 18.19
C SER A 24 14.90 23.73 17.32
N LEU A 25 13.90 23.03 17.85
CA LEU A 25 13.10 22.04 17.10
C LEU A 25 11.69 22.54 16.72
N GLY A 26 11.39 23.82 16.99
CA GLY A 26 10.11 24.47 16.67
C GLY A 26 10.19 25.53 15.56
N LEU A 27 11.31 25.61 14.84
CA LEU A 27 11.58 26.66 13.84
C LEU A 27 11.92 26.04 12.46
N LEU A 28 10.98 25.26 11.94
CA LEU A 28 10.89 24.95 10.51
C LEU A 28 9.41 24.94 10.10
N ILE A 29 8.74 26.05 10.44
CA ILE A 29 7.48 26.47 9.83
C ILE A 29 7.87 27.04 8.46
N VAL A 30 7.63 26.27 7.41
CA VAL A 30 7.67 26.77 6.03
C VAL A 30 6.48 27.72 5.87
N ALA A 31 6.74 29.01 6.01
CA ALA A 31 5.81 30.06 5.63
C ALA A 31 5.75 30.14 4.09
N PRO A 32 4.56 30.28 3.50
CA PRO A 32 4.41 30.47 2.06
C PRO A 32 4.98 31.85 1.68
N SER A 33 5.91 31.86 0.73
CA SER A 33 6.35 33.08 0.07
C SER A 33 5.18 33.70 -0.68
N ILE A 34 4.55 34.72 -0.08
CA ILE A 34 3.71 35.69 -0.78
C ILE A 34 4.65 36.50 -1.66
N ALA A 35 4.84 36.05 -2.89
CA ALA A 35 5.40 36.86 -3.95
C ALA A 35 4.37 37.95 -4.29
N ARG A 36 4.63 39.15 -3.77
CA ARG A 36 4.00 40.40 -4.19
C ARG A 36 4.46 40.68 -5.63
N GLY A 37 3.80 40.05 -6.59
CA GLY A 37 3.94 40.37 -8.00
C GLY A 37 3.27 41.71 -8.26
N GLN A 38 4.09 42.73 -8.51
CA GLN A 38 3.63 44.02 -9.01
C GLN A 38 2.87 43.80 -10.32
N ILE A 39 1.70 44.43 -10.44
CA ILE A 39 0.96 44.57 -11.69
C ILE A 39 1.83 45.43 -12.60
N SER A 40 2.60 44.79 -13.48
CA SER A 40 3.13 45.42 -14.67
C SER A 40 2.06 45.23 -15.74
N VAL A 41 1.36 46.30 -16.07
CA VAL A 41 0.59 46.39 -17.31
C VAL A 41 1.63 46.44 -18.42
N ASP A 42 2.00 45.27 -18.95
CA ASP A 42 2.84 45.16 -20.14
C ASP A 42 2.00 44.62 -21.29
N ASN A 43 2.04 45.39 -22.36
CA ASN A 43 1.24 45.25 -23.55
C ASN A 43 1.86 44.16 -24.42
N GLY A 44 1.10 43.10 -24.68
CA GLY A 44 1.21 42.29 -25.89
C GLY A 44 2.59 41.73 -26.25
N GLN A 45 2.99 40.63 -25.63
CA GLN A 45 3.81 39.62 -26.31
C GLN A 45 3.50 38.25 -25.67
N ALA A 46 2.66 37.46 -26.31
CA ALA A 46 2.31 36.13 -25.83
C ALA A 46 3.52 35.20 -25.99
N ASP A 47 4.18 34.89 -24.87
CA ASP A 47 5.21 33.86 -24.80
C ASP A 47 4.58 32.47 -25.10
N PRO A 48 4.98 31.79 -26.19
CA PRO A 48 4.44 30.48 -26.54
C PRO A 48 4.80 29.38 -25.51
N GLY A 49 5.83 29.59 -24.67
CA GLY A 49 6.25 28.62 -23.65
C GLY A 49 5.24 28.45 -22.50
N ASN A 50 4.47 29.49 -22.17
CA ASN A 50 3.55 29.45 -21.03
C ASN A 50 2.19 28.78 -21.36
N ARG A 51 1.81 28.74 -22.65
CA ARG A 51 0.56 28.11 -23.11
C ARG A 51 0.63 26.58 -23.16
N LEU A 52 1.80 26.03 -23.48
CA LEU A 52 2.04 24.59 -23.51
C LEU A 52 1.97 23.99 -22.09
N SER A 53 2.66 24.60 -21.12
CA SER A 53 2.64 24.16 -19.72
C SER A 53 1.26 24.30 -19.05
N ALA A 54 0.48 25.32 -19.42
CA ALA A 54 -0.89 25.50 -18.90
C ALA A 54 -1.86 24.43 -19.43
N GLY A 55 -1.72 24.03 -20.71
CA GLY A 55 -2.52 22.97 -21.32
C GLY A 55 -2.24 21.58 -20.72
N ASP A 56 -0.97 21.27 -20.48
CA ASP A 56 -0.55 20.01 -19.85
C ASP A 56 -1.02 19.92 -18.39
N SER A 57 -0.94 21.05 -17.67
CA SER A 57 -1.43 21.13 -16.29
C SER A 57 -2.95 20.94 -16.19
N ALA A 58 -3.72 21.59 -17.07
CA ALA A 58 -5.18 21.43 -17.11
C ALA A 58 -5.60 20.00 -17.45
N THR A 59 -4.86 19.36 -18.37
CA THR A 59 -5.06 17.96 -18.76
C THR A 59 -4.80 17.01 -17.61
N ARG A 60 -3.69 17.20 -16.88
CA ARG A 60 -3.37 16.41 -15.68
C ARG A 60 -4.44 16.55 -14.60
N ILE A 61 -4.92 17.76 -14.34
CA ILE A 61 -6.01 18.01 -13.38
C ILE A 61 -7.29 17.26 -13.80
N ALA A 62 -7.58 17.19 -15.10
CA ALA A 62 -8.74 16.43 -15.59
C ALA A 62 -8.60 14.93 -15.33
N TYR A 63 -7.40 14.36 -15.51
CA TYR A 63 -7.13 12.96 -15.21
C TYR A 63 -7.20 12.66 -13.70
N GLU A 64 -6.62 13.51 -12.87
CA GLU A 64 -6.67 13.37 -11.41
C GLU A 64 -8.12 13.46 -10.91
N ARG A 65 -8.91 14.40 -11.42
CA ARG A 65 -10.35 14.49 -11.10
C ARG A 65 -11.09 13.22 -11.48
N PHE A 66 -10.84 12.70 -12.68
CA PHE A 66 -11.45 11.45 -13.14
C PHE A 66 -11.09 10.27 -12.24
N LEU A 67 -9.81 10.13 -11.88
CA LEU A 67 -9.35 9.11 -10.92
C LEU A 67 -10.10 9.25 -9.59
N THR A 68 -10.12 10.44 -8.99
CA THR A 68 -10.85 10.66 -7.73
C THR A 68 -12.33 10.28 -7.83
N SER A 69 -13.02 10.66 -8.91
CA SER A 69 -14.43 10.25 -9.11
C SER A 69 -14.59 8.73 -9.25
N THR A 70 -13.63 8.04 -9.87
CA THR A 70 -13.65 6.56 -9.94
C THR A 70 -13.42 5.91 -8.58
N GLU A 71 -12.59 6.51 -7.72
CA GLU A 71 -12.33 6.05 -6.36
C GLU A 71 -13.57 6.22 -5.48
N THR A 72 -14.23 7.38 -5.55
CA THR A 72 -15.50 7.63 -4.84
C THR A 72 -16.57 6.63 -5.28
N LEU A 73 -16.73 6.39 -6.59
CA LEU A 73 -17.66 5.38 -7.09
C LEU A 73 -17.37 3.99 -6.51
N TYR A 74 -16.09 3.58 -6.50
CA TYR A 74 -15.69 2.29 -5.97
C TYR A 74 -16.00 2.17 -4.46
N GLU A 75 -15.74 3.22 -3.69
CA GLU A 75 -16.05 3.28 -2.25
C GLU A 75 -17.56 3.20 -2.00
N GLU A 76 -18.37 3.97 -2.73
CA GLU A 76 -19.84 3.96 -2.60
C GLU A 76 -20.45 2.60 -2.93
N ILE A 77 -19.94 1.92 -3.97
CA ILE A 77 -20.35 0.55 -4.31
C ILE A 77 -19.93 -0.42 -3.19
N ASN A 78 -18.74 -0.23 -2.61
CA ASN A 78 -18.27 -1.09 -1.54
C ASN A 78 -19.08 -0.93 -0.25
N GLU A 79 -19.47 0.30 0.07
CA GLU A 79 -20.32 0.68 1.20
C GLU A 79 -21.82 0.41 0.95
N SER A 80 -22.18 -0.15 -0.20
CA SER A 80 -23.57 -0.47 -0.60
C SER A 80 -24.49 0.76 -0.68
N LYS A 81 -23.93 1.94 -0.95
CA LYS A 81 -24.66 3.20 -1.17
C LYS A 81 -25.13 3.30 -2.63
N LEU A 82 -26.11 2.46 -3.01
CA LEU A 82 -26.51 2.25 -4.42
C LEU A 82 -26.92 3.54 -5.15
N GLU A 83 -27.70 4.41 -4.50
CA GLU A 83 -28.18 5.66 -5.10
C GLU A 83 -27.04 6.67 -5.34
N HIS A 84 -26.12 6.80 -4.37
CA HIS A 84 -24.93 7.63 -4.53
C HIS A 84 -24.03 7.10 -5.64
N ALA A 85 -23.76 5.79 -5.66
CA ALA A 85 -22.98 5.14 -6.71
C ALA A 85 -23.58 5.36 -8.11
N ARG A 86 -24.91 5.34 -8.26
CA ARG A 86 -25.58 5.66 -9.54
C ARG A 86 -25.38 7.11 -9.95
N ALA A 87 -25.47 8.05 -9.01
CA ALA A 87 -25.22 9.47 -9.28
C ALA A 87 -23.75 9.71 -9.69
N SER A 88 -22.80 9.16 -8.93
CA SER A 88 -21.37 9.22 -9.21
C SER A 88 -21.01 8.59 -10.55
N LEU A 89 -21.65 7.49 -10.94
CA LEU A 89 -21.47 6.88 -12.26
C LEU A 89 -21.93 7.80 -13.40
N ASN A 90 -23.06 8.50 -13.24
CA ASN A 90 -23.54 9.46 -14.23
C ASN A 90 -22.61 10.67 -14.37
N GLU A 91 -22.07 11.16 -13.25
CA GLU A 91 -21.06 12.23 -13.27
C GLU A 91 -19.77 11.77 -13.97
N LEU A 92 -19.30 10.56 -13.65
CA LEU A 92 -18.11 9.96 -14.26
C LEU A 92 -18.29 9.80 -15.78
N GLU A 93 -19.47 9.40 -16.25
CA GLU A 93 -19.79 9.33 -17.68
C GLU A 93 -19.64 10.70 -18.37
N GLN A 94 -20.11 11.77 -17.72
CA GLN A 94 -19.98 13.13 -18.26
C GLN A 94 -18.51 13.58 -18.28
N GLN A 95 -17.76 13.31 -17.20
CA GLN A 95 -16.34 13.61 -17.13
C GLN A 95 -15.57 12.87 -18.24
N PHE A 96 -15.84 11.58 -18.43
CA PHE A 96 -15.20 10.74 -19.45
C PHE A 96 -15.32 11.33 -20.86
N ARG A 97 -16.50 11.86 -21.24
CA ARG A 97 -16.73 12.47 -22.56
C ARG A 97 -15.87 13.72 -22.81
N GLY A 98 -15.48 14.42 -21.75
CA GLY A 98 -14.64 15.62 -21.80
C GLY A 98 -13.14 15.34 -21.64
N LEU A 99 -12.73 14.09 -21.41
CA LEU A 99 -11.32 13.77 -21.15
C LEU A 99 -10.46 13.88 -22.41
N PRO A 100 -9.29 14.53 -22.34
CA PRO A 100 -8.35 14.64 -23.46
C PRO A 100 -7.53 13.35 -23.70
N LEU A 101 -8.19 12.20 -23.88
CA LEU A 101 -7.57 10.87 -23.93
C LEU A 101 -6.62 10.62 -25.13
N LYS A 102 -6.66 11.47 -26.16
CA LYS A 102 -5.86 11.30 -27.40
C LYS A 102 -4.34 11.30 -27.18
N GLN A 103 -3.88 11.83 -26.05
CA GLN A 103 -2.44 12.00 -25.78
C GLN A 103 -1.83 10.80 -25.04
N ILE A 104 -2.64 9.94 -24.42
CA ILE A 104 -2.18 8.97 -23.44
C ILE A 104 -2.77 7.58 -23.60
N ALA A 105 -3.88 7.44 -24.34
CA ALA A 105 -4.60 6.18 -24.50
C ALA A 105 -4.64 5.76 -25.96
N THR A 106 -4.44 4.47 -26.19
CA THR A 106 -4.67 3.84 -27.50
C THR A 106 -6.16 3.91 -27.86
N ALA A 107 -6.50 3.88 -29.15
CA ALA A 107 -7.90 3.88 -29.59
C ALA A 107 -8.70 2.69 -28.99
N GLU A 108 -8.04 1.53 -28.88
CA GLU A 108 -8.60 0.34 -28.22
C GLU A 108 -8.76 0.55 -26.72
N GLY A 109 -7.83 1.23 -26.06
CA GLY A 109 -7.93 1.56 -24.62
C GLY A 109 -9.09 2.49 -24.32
N ILE A 110 -9.34 3.49 -25.17
CA ILE A 110 -10.51 4.39 -25.06
C ILE A 110 -11.81 3.58 -25.21
N LEU A 111 -11.87 2.67 -26.20
CA LEU A 111 -13.03 1.81 -26.41
C LEU A 111 -13.25 0.85 -25.23
N ALA A 112 -12.17 0.25 -24.70
CA ALA A 112 -12.23 -0.63 -23.54
C ALA A 112 -12.74 0.10 -22.29
N LEU A 113 -12.31 1.35 -22.07
CA LEU A 113 -12.76 2.19 -20.97
C LEU A 113 -14.24 2.54 -21.11
N ALA A 114 -14.68 2.94 -22.30
CA ALA A 114 -16.10 3.19 -22.61
C ALA A 114 -16.97 1.94 -22.40
N HIS A 115 -16.49 0.77 -22.82
CA HIS A 115 -17.16 -0.50 -22.60
C HIS A 115 -17.30 -0.81 -21.09
N ASN A 116 -16.26 -0.59 -20.30
CA ASN A 116 -16.29 -0.80 -18.85
C ASN A 116 -17.31 0.11 -18.14
N ILE A 117 -17.36 1.41 -18.50
CA ILE A 117 -18.38 2.36 -18.00
C ILE A 117 -19.80 1.91 -18.40
N THR A 118 -19.96 1.43 -19.63
CA THR A 118 -21.26 0.94 -20.13
C THR A 118 -21.71 -0.31 -19.37
N GLU A 119 -20.81 -1.25 -19.11
CA GLU A 119 -21.10 -2.45 -18.31
C GLU A 119 -21.44 -2.10 -16.86
N LEU A 120 -20.75 -1.13 -16.26
CA LEU A 120 -21.09 -0.59 -14.93
C LEU A 120 -22.52 -0.06 -14.89
N LYS A 121 -22.93 0.69 -15.91
CA LYS A 121 -24.29 1.24 -16.03
C LYS A 121 -25.32 0.14 -16.21
N ARG A 122 -25.04 -0.82 -17.09
CA ARG A 122 -25.91 -1.98 -17.32
C ARG A 122 -26.13 -2.79 -16.05
N THR A 123 -25.07 -2.98 -15.26
CA THR A 123 -25.14 -3.71 -13.99
C THR A 123 -25.89 -2.92 -12.92
N ALA A 124 -25.73 -1.60 -12.87
CA ALA A 124 -26.44 -0.72 -11.94
C ALA A 124 -27.95 -0.58 -12.23
N SER A 125 -28.34 -0.71 -13.50
CA SER A 125 -29.74 -0.65 -13.96
C SER A 125 -30.48 -1.99 -13.92
N ALA A 126 -29.80 -3.10 -13.59
CA ALA A 126 -30.45 -4.40 -13.46
C ALA A 126 -31.42 -4.43 -12.27
N MET A 127 -32.53 -5.19 -12.40
CA MET A 127 -33.52 -5.35 -11.33
C MET A 127 -32.92 -6.00 -10.08
N GLU A 128 -31.98 -6.93 -10.27
CA GLU A 128 -31.14 -7.50 -9.22
C GLU A 128 -29.67 -7.28 -9.59
N PRO A 129 -29.02 -6.24 -9.06
CA PRO A 129 -27.62 -5.97 -9.34
C PRO A 129 -26.74 -7.08 -8.76
N ASP A 130 -25.98 -7.77 -9.62
CA ASP A 130 -24.92 -8.65 -9.15
C ASP A 130 -23.81 -7.81 -8.53
N GLN A 131 -23.86 -7.67 -7.20
CA GLN A 131 -22.95 -6.80 -6.46
C GLN A 131 -21.48 -7.19 -6.67
N ARG A 132 -21.17 -8.47 -6.90
CA ARG A 132 -19.79 -8.92 -7.17
C ARG A 132 -19.31 -8.42 -8.52
N LYS A 133 -20.14 -8.55 -9.56
CA LYS A 133 -19.81 -8.02 -10.90
C LYS A 133 -19.67 -6.51 -10.88
N TRP A 134 -20.54 -5.83 -10.14
CA TRP A 134 -20.51 -4.38 -10.04
C TRP A 134 -19.24 -3.88 -9.34
N LYS A 135 -18.87 -4.50 -8.22
CA LYS A 135 -17.60 -4.24 -7.52
C LYS A 135 -16.38 -4.50 -8.41
N SER A 136 -16.39 -5.62 -9.15
CA SER A 136 -15.30 -5.99 -10.05
C SER A 136 -15.13 -4.97 -11.19
N ALA A 137 -16.22 -4.58 -11.84
CA ALA A 137 -16.17 -3.59 -12.93
C ALA A 137 -15.70 -2.22 -12.41
N ALA A 138 -16.13 -1.81 -11.21
CA ALA A 138 -15.68 -0.57 -10.58
C ALA A 138 -14.20 -0.60 -10.21
N ALA A 139 -13.71 -1.73 -9.70
CA ALA A 139 -12.28 -1.92 -9.44
C ALA A 139 -11.46 -1.86 -10.74
N SER A 140 -11.91 -2.52 -11.81
CA SER A 140 -11.25 -2.44 -13.12
C SER A 140 -11.23 -1.01 -13.66
N LEU A 141 -12.33 -0.26 -13.50
CA LEU A 141 -12.40 1.14 -13.91
C LEU A 141 -11.43 2.02 -13.11
N ARG A 142 -11.34 1.82 -11.80
CA ARG A 142 -10.36 2.51 -10.94
C ARG A 142 -8.93 2.23 -11.37
N LEU A 143 -8.59 0.97 -11.64
CA LEU A 143 -7.25 0.59 -12.12
C LEU A 143 -6.94 1.21 -13.49
N ALA A 144 -7.95 1.37 -14.35
CA ALA A 144 -7.80 1.97 -15.67
C ALA A 144 -7.61 3.50 -15.57
N ALA A 145 -8.36 4.16 -14.68
CA ALA A 145 -8.18 5.58 -14.39
C ALA A 145 -6.81 5.87 -13.74
N ASP A 146 -6.35 4.98 -12.86
CA ASP A 146 -5.02 5.08 -12.25
C ASP A 146 -3.92 4.92 -13.31
N ALA A 147 -4.10 4.01 -14.28
CA ALA A 147 -3.17 3.84 -15.39
C ALA A 147 -3.05 5.07 -16.30
N ILE A 148 -4.10 5.90 -16.36
CA ILE A 148 -4.09 7.18 -17.08
C ILE A 148 -3.27 8.24 -16.32
N VAL A 149 -3.39 8.30 -15.00
CA VAL A 149 -2.69 9.29 -14.15
C VAL A 149 -1.23 8.89 -13.91
N HIS A 150 -0.97 7.61 -13.67
CA HIS A 150 0.33 7.06 -13.29
C HIS A 150 0.87 6.15 -14.41
N SER A 151 1.34 6.73 -15.51
CA SER A 151 1.81 5.99 -16.69
C SER A 151 3.03 5.10 -16.41
N GLU A 152 3.96 5.52 -15.54
CA GLU A 152 5.20 4.76 -15.27
C GLU A 152 5.00 3.58 -14.32
N LYS A 153 4.21 3.76 -13.26
CA LYS A 153 4.03 2.77 -12.18
C LYS A 153 2.57 2.70 -11.72
N PRO A 154 1.67 2.28 -12.60
CA PRO A 154 0.27 2.11 -12.25
C PRO A 154 0.08 1.00 -11.22
N LEU A 155 -1.00 1.10 -10.44
CA LEU A 155 -1.38 0.15 -9.41
C LEU A 155 -1.59 -1.26 -9.95
N TRP A 156 -2.06 -1.40 -11.19
CA TRP A 156 -2.33 -2.71 -11.79
C TRP A 156 -1.05 -3.55 -11.99
N HIS A 157 0.15 -2.94 -12.07
CA HIS A 157 1.42 -3.69 -12.10
C HIS A 157 1.61 -4.59 -10.87
N ARG A 158 1.01 -4.24 -9.74
CA ARG A 158 1.05 -5.06 -8.51
C ARG A 158 0.36 -6.41 -8.68
N TYR A 159 -0.56 -6.54 -9.65
CA TYR A 159 -1.23 -7.80 -9.95
C TYR A 159 -0.33 -8.81 -10.64
N ARG A 160 0.87 -8.44 -11.13
CA ARG A 160 1.85 -9.40 -11.66
C ARG A 160 2.10 -10.54 -10.68
N LYS A 161 2.31 -10.20 -9.41
CA LYS A 161 2.51 -11.20 -8.35
C LYS A 161 1.27 -12.04 -8.13
N ILE A 162 0.08 -11.42 -8.08
CA ILE A 162 -1.19 -12.12 -7.85
C ILE A 162 -1.44 -13.15 -8.96
N LEU A 163 -1.26 -12.77 -10.22
CA LEU A 163 -1.43 -13.66 -11.36
C LEU A 163 -0.42 -14.82 -11.37
N ARG A 164 0.83 -14.55 -10.99
CA ARG A 164 1.84 -15.61 -10.83
C ARG A 164 1.46 -16.59 -9.72
N ASP A 165 1.01 -16.08 -8.58
CA ASP A 165 0.54 -16.90 -7.47
C ASP A 165 -0.70 -17.74 -7.89
N ASP A 166 -1.60 -17.17 -8.69
CA ASP A 166 -2.74 -17.91 -9.26
C ASP A 166 -2.32 -19.01 -10.23
N LEU A 167 -1.31 -18.77 -11.07
CA LEU A 167 -0.76 -19.80 -11.97
C LEU A 167 -0.11 -20.95 -11.21
N VAL A 168 0.62 -20.66 -10.14
CA VAL A 168 1.18 -21.68 -9.25
C VAL A 168 0.07 -22.49 -8.60
N ARG A 169 -0.94 -21.82 -8.02
CA ARG A 169 -2.13 -22.48 -7.45
C ARG A 169 -2.86 -23.34 -8.47
N LEU A 170 -2.99 -22.86 -9.71
CA LEU A 170 -3.59 -23.60 -10.80
C LEU A 170 -2.78 -24.85 -11.14
N GLY A 171 -1.46 -24.74 -11.28
CA GLY A 171 -0.56 -25.87 -11.51
C GLY A 171 -0.63 -26.92 -10.40
N ASP A 172 -0.64 -26.49 -9.14
CA ASP A 172 -0.74 -27.39 -7.97
C ASP A 172 -2.11 -28.09 -7.87
N SER A 173 -3.16 -27.47 -8.41
CA SER A 173 -4.50 -28.05 -8.43
C SER A 173 -4.71 -29.10 -9.52
N LEU A 174 -3.76 -29.26 -10.45
CA LEU A 174 -3.86 -30.21 -11.56
C LEU A 174 -3.37 -31.61 -11.15
N PRO A 175 -4.03 -32.67 -11.65
CA PRO A 175 -3.57 -34.04 -11.41
C PRO A 175 -2.20 -34.25 -12.06
N ARG A 176 -1.22 -34.72 -11.27
CA ARG A 176 0.13 -35.07 -11.76
C ARG A 176 0.18 -36.45 -12.43
N GLU A 177 -0.82 -37.29 -12.18
CA GLU A 177 -0.93 -38.63 -12.77
C GLU A 177 -1.83 -38.60 -14.00
N THR A 178 -1.42 -39.33 -15.05
CA THR A 178 -2.09 -39.47 -16.35
C THR A 178 -3.43 -40.23 -16.28
N ALA A 179 -3.81 -40.76 -15.12
CA ALA A 179 -4.86 -41.77 -14.98
C ALA A 179 -6.25 -41.23 -14.64
N VAL A 180 -6.43 -39.93 -14.40
CA VAL A 180 -7.77 -39.38 -14.12
C VAL A 180 -8.46 -39.05 -15.45
N ALA A 181 -9.07 -40.07 -16.06
CA ALA A 181 -10.02 -39.86 -17.14
C ALA A 181 -11.30 -39.23 -16.57
N GLY A 182 -11.56 -37.97 -16.90
CA GLY A 182 -12.75 -37.24 -16.46
C GLY A 182 -12.64 -35.73 -16.66
N LEU A 183 -13.69 -35.01 -16.22
CA LEU A 183 -13.71 -33.55 -16.18
C LEU A 183 -12.53 -33.02 -15.34
N ALA A 184 -12.03 -31.83 -15.69
CA ALA A 184 -11.08 -31.12 -14.83
C ALA A 184 -11.66 -31.06 -13.40
N SER A 185 -10.82 -31.32 -12.39
CA SER A 185 -11.27 -31.28 -11.01
C SER A 185 -11.95 -29.93 -10.73
N ARG A 186 -13.03 -29.95 -9.95
CA ARG A 186 -13.73 -28.73 -9.53
C ARG A 186 -12.75 -27.72 -8.91
N THR A 187 -11.71 -28.20 -8.22
CA THR A 187 -10.64 -27.37 -7.68
C THR A 187 -9.84 -26.64 -8.76
N SER A 188 -9.48 -27.33 -9.84
CA SER A 188 -8.73 -26.75 -10.96
C SER A 188 -9.55 -25.74 -11.75
N LEU A 189 -10.85 -26.01 -11.97
CA LEU A 189 -11.75 -25.07 -12.61
C LEU A 189 -11.90 -23.79 -11.78
N LEU A 190 -12.05 -23.92 -10.46
CA LEU A 190 -12.13 -22.77 -9.55
C LEU A 190 -10.84 -21.95 -9.53
N ALA A 191 -9.67 -22.61 -9.52
CA ALA A 191 -8.37 -21.92 -9.60
C ALA A 191 -8.23 -21.17 -10.93
N PHE A 192 -8.68 -21.76 -12.04
CA PHE A 192 -8.68 -21.10 -13.35
C PHE A 192 -9.65 -19.91 -13.39
N GLU A 193 -10.84 -20.04 -12.82
CA GLU A 193 -11.81 -18.94 -12.71
C GLU A 193 -11.28 -17.77 -11.87
N GLN A 194 -10.53 -18.04 -10.81
CA GLN A 194 -9.87 -17.01 -9.99
C GLN A 194 -8.79 -16.27 -10.80
N LEU A 195 -7.91 -17.01 -11.50
CA LEU A 195 -6.93 -16.42 -12.41
C LEU A 195 -7.61 -15.52 -13.45
N LYS A 196 -8.68 -16.02 -14.07
CA LYS A 196 -9.45 -15.25 -15.06
C LYS A 196 -10.08 -14.00 -14.45
N GLN A 197 -10.63 -14.07 -13.24
CA GLN A 197 -11.20 -12.91 -12.55
C GLN A 197 -10.15 -11.82 -12.31
N HIS A 198 -8.95 -12.19 -11.85
CA HIS A 198 -7.87 -11.23 -11.65
C HIS A 198 -7.34 -10.65 -12.97
N TYR A 199 -7.29 -11.45 -14.02
CA TYR A 199 -6.98 -10.96 -15.37
C TYR A 199 -8.03 -9.95 -15.86
N ASP A 200 -9.32 -10.30 -15.78
CA ASP A 200 -10.42 -9.45 -16.23
C ASP A 200 -10.42 -8.10 -15.51
N LEU A 201 -9.99 -8.05 -14.24
CA LEU A 201 -9.80 -6.79 -13.48
C LEU A 201 -8.77 -5.87 -14.12
N ILE A 202 -7.60 -6.40 -14.50
CA ILE A 202 -6.49 -5.60 -15.03
C ILE A 202 -6.57 -5.38 -16.55
N ARG A 203 -7.39 -6.17 -17.26
CA ARG A 203 -7.44 -6.19 -18.73
C ARG A 203 -7.63 -4.80 -19.33
N THR A 204 -8.57 -4.01 -18.80
CA THR A 204 -8.83 -2.64 -19.27
C THR A 204 -7.60 -1.74 -19.12
N SER A 205 -6.89 -1.83 -17.99
CA SER A 205 -5.66 -1.08 -17.75
C SER A 205 -4.51 -1.53 -18.65
N ALA A 206 -4.40 -2.84 -18.90
CA ALA A 206 -3.39 -3.39 -19.80
C ALA A 206 -3.58 -2.86 -21.24
N ILE A 207 -4.81 -2.83 -21.77
CA ILE A 207 -5.10 -2.30 -23.11
C ILE A 207 -4.73 -0.82 -23.24
N LEU A 208 -4.82 -0.05 -22.15
CA LEU A 208 -4.49 1.38 -22.16
C LEU A 208 -2.99 1.64 -22.30
N GLN A 209 -2.13 0.80 -21.71
CA GLN A 209 -0.69 1.08 -21.61
C GLN A 209 0.20 0.14 -22.42
N THR A 210 -0.30 -1.05 -22.79
CA THR A 210 0.48 -2.07 -23.52
C THR A 210 0.07 -2.13 -24.98
N GLU A 211 0.91 -2.75 -25.79
CA GLU A 211 0.59 -2.96 -27.20
C GLU A 211 -0.60 -3.93 -27.37
N PRO A 212 -1.58 -3.59 -28.22
CA PRO A 212 -2.77 -4.40 -28.49
C PRO A 212 -2.52 -5.91 -28.68
N TRP A 213 -1.47 -6.24 -29.43
CA TRP A 213 -1.14 -7.62 -29.76
C TRP A 213 -0.74 -8.47 -28.53
N LYS A 214 -0.20 -7.84 -27.47
CA LYS A 214 0.13 -8.54 -26.22
C LYS A 214 -1.15 -8.94 -25.49
N VAL A 215 -2.12 -8.02 -25.39
CA VAL A 215 -3.41 -8.30 -24.77
C VAL A 215 -4.19 -9.35 -25.55
N GLU A 216 -4.24 -9.25 -26.88
CA GLU A 216 -4.91 -10.24 -27.73
C GLU A 216 -4.28 -11.63 -27.63
N ARG A 217 -2.95 -11.71 -27.46
CA ARG A 217 -2.26 -12.98 -27.18
C ARG A 217 -2.74 -13.56 -25.84
N SER A 218 -2.77 -12.77 -24.77
CA SER A 218 -3.26 -13.22 -23.45
C SER A 218 -4.72 -13.66 -23.51
N ASP A 219 -5.59 -12.88 -24.15
CA ASP A 219 -7.00 -13.20 -24.35
C ASP A 219 -7.18 -14.53 -25.12
N SER A 220 -6.36 -14.76 -26.14
CA SER A 220 -6.41 -15.98 -26.95
C SER A 220 -5.97 -17.21 -26.16
N VAL A 221 -4.89 -17.09 -25.39
CA VAL A 221 -4.40 -18.18 -24.53
C VAL A 221 -5.40 -18.48 -23.41
N ILE A 222 -5.99 -17.47 -22.77
CA ILE A 222 -7.03 -17.66 -21.73
C ILE A 222 -8.27 -18.32 -22.32
N ARG A 223 -8.73 -17.91 -23.51
CA ARG A 223 -9.86 -18.56 -24.20
C ARG A 223 -9.56 -20.02 -24.57
N TYR A 224 -8.34 -20.29 -25.03
CA TYR A 224 -7.90 -21.66 -25.31
C TYR A 224 -7.89 -22.51 -24.04
N ALA A 225 -7.25 -22.03 -22.97
CA ALA A 225 -7.22 -22.73 -21.69
C ALA A 225 -8.64 -22.99 -21.18
N LEU A 226 -9.53 -22.00 -21.19
CA LEU A 226 -10.93 -22.16 -20.79
C LEU A 226 -11.63 -23.30 -21.55
N ARG A 227 -11.35 -23.45 -22.86
CA ARG A 227 -11.89 -24.55 -23.67
C ARG A 227 -11.34 -25.90 -23.21
N VAL A 228 -10.05 -25.99 -22.90
CA VAL A 228 -9.41 -27.22 -22.37
C VAL A 228 -10.00 -27.59 -21.01
N TYR A 229 -10.14 -26.63 -20.09
CA TYR A 229 -10.70 -26.87 -18.74
C TYR A 229 -12.18 -27.24 -18.75
N ARG A 230 -12.94 -26.83 -19.78
CA ARG A 230 -14.36 -27.19 -19.96
C ARG A 230 -14.59 -28.39 -20.86
N ALA A 231 -13.54 -29.00 -21.39
CA ALA A 231 -13.67 -30.22 -22.18
C ALA A 231 -14.20 -31.36 -21.30
N GLU A 232 -14.92 -32.30 -21.90
CA GLU A 232 -15.57 -33.40 -21.17
C GLU A 232 -14.57 -34.45 -20.65
N SER A 233 -13.41 -34.57 -21.30
CA SER A 233 -12.32 -35.47 -20.89
C SER A 233 -10.94 -34.93 -21.32
N PRO A 234 -10.46 -33.82 -20.73
CA PRO A 234 -9.13 -33.32 -21.01
C PRO A 234 -8.08 -34.28 -20.42
N SER A 235 -7.03 -34.58 -21.18
CA SER A 235 -5.89 -35.33 -20.62
C SER A 235 -5.12 -34.46 -19.62
N ALA A 236 -4.55 -35.08 -18.59
CA ALA A 236 -3.73 -34.37 -17.60
C ALA A 236 -2.56 -33.62 -18.26
N GLU A 237 -1.97 -34.19 -19.31
CA GLU A 237 -0.91 -33.58 -20.10
C GLU A 237 -1.39 -32.32 -20.85
N LEU A 238 -2.61 -32.34 -21.41
CA LEU A 238 -3.19 -31.16 -22.05
C LEU A 238 -3.46 -30.05 -21.03
N LEU A 239 -3.94 -30.38 -19.83
CA LEU A 239 -4.17 -29.39 -18.78
C LEU A 239 -2.85 -28.76 -18.30
N LEU A 240 -1.84 -29.58 -18.00
CA LEU A 240 -0.52 -29.10 -17.59
C LEU A 240 0.15 -28.30 -18.71
N GLY A 241 -0.05 -28.70 -19.96
CA GLY A 241 0.43 -27.98 -21.15
C GLY A 241 -0.17 -26.59 -21.35
N THR A 242 -1.28 -26.24 -20.67
CA THR A 242 -1.82 -24.87 -20.71
C THR A 242 -1.06 -23.88 -19.83
N ILE A 243 -0.33 -24.34 -18.82
CA ILE A 243 0.33 -23.47 -17.84
C ILE A 243 1.47 -22.64 -18.45
N PRO A 244 2.43 -23.21 -19.22
CA PRO A 244 3.52 -22.42 -19.77
C PRO A 244 3.05 -21.31 -20.74
N PRO A 245 2.12 -21.58 -21.70
CA PRO A 245 1.57 -20.54 -22.54
C PRO A 245 0.83 -19.45 -21.76
N LEU A 246 0.08 -19.82 -20.71
CA LEU A 246 -0.59 -18.85 -19.83
C LEU A 246 0.42 -17.95 -19.12
N GLN A 247 1.47 -18.55 -18.56
CA GLN A 247 2.52 -17.81 -17.88
C GLN A 247 3.23 -16.83 -18.82
N GLU A 248 3.66 -17.29 -20.00
CA GLU A 248 4.35 -16.43 -20.97
C GLU A 248 3.45 -15.27 -21.43
N ALA A 249 2.17 -15.57 -21.73
CA ALA A 249 1.24 -14.56 -22.21
C ALA A 249 0.83 -13.54 -21.13
N LEU A 250 0.77 -13.94 -19.86
CA LEU A 250 0.45 -13.03 -18.76
C LEU A 250 1.67 -12.22 -18.30
N ASP A 251 2.85 -12.84 -18.24
CA ASP A 251 4.08 -12.13 -17.91
C ASP A 251 4.43 -11.09 -18.97
N GLY A 252 4.17 -11.37 -20.25
CA GLY A 252 4.39 -10.44 -21.35
C GLY A 252 3.53 -9.17 -21.34
N LEU A 253 2.49 -9.10 -20.50
CA LEU A 253 1.69 -7.88 -20.30
C LEU A 253 2.42 -6.85 -19.45
N PHE A 254 3.38 -7.27 -18.63
CA PHE A 254 4.09 -6.38 -17.73
C PHE A 254 5.40 -5.91 -18.39
N PRO A 255 5.85 -4.68 -18.12
CA PRO A 255 7.16 -4.24 -18.56
C PRO A 255 8.26 -5.17 -17.99
N GLU A 256 9.29 -5.43 -18.79
CA GLU A 256 10.42 -6.29 -18.42
C GLU A 256 11.25 -5.70 -17.26
N ASP A 257 11.14 -4.39 -17.03
CA ASP A 257 11.76 -3.72 -15.91
C ASP A 257 11.06 -4.09 -14.60
N ASP A 258 11.68 -5.00 -13.86
CA ASP A 258 11.31 -5.43 -12.50
C ASP A 258 11.12 -4.26 -11.49
N ALA A 259 11.50 -3.05 -11.87
CA ALA A 259 11.27 -1.81 -11.14
C ALA A 259 9.78 -1.39 -11.02
N ALA A 260 8.89 -1.93 -11.86
CA ALA A 260 7.45 -1.65 -11.82
C ALA A 260 6.69 -2.55 -10.83
N SER A 261 7.27 -3.70 -10.45
CA SER A 261 6.72 -4.63 -9.45
C SER A 261 7.29 -4.42 -8.04
N THR A 262 8.14 -3.40 -7.85
CA THR A 262 8.65 -3.05 -6.52
C THR A 262 7.57 -2.31 -5.73
N ALA A 263 6.56 -3.05 -5.27
CA ALA A 263 5.90 -2.73 -4.03
C ALA A 263 6.98 -2.62 -2.95
N LEU A 264 7.22 -1.42 -2.42
CA LEU A 264 7.85 -1.14 -1.11
C LEU A 264 8.80 -2.23 -0.55
N VAL A 265 9.77 -2.69 -1.34
CA VAL A 265 10.96 -3.36 -0.84
C VAL A 265 12.09 -2.45 -1.28
N PRO A 266 12.67 -1.64 -0.36
CA PRO A 266 13.77 -0.78 -0.74
C PRO A 266 14.87 -1.62 -1.40
N PRO A 267 15.51 -1.12 -2.47
CA PRO A 267 16.52 -1.84 -3.20
C PRO A 267 17.59 -2.34 -2.21
N VAL A 268 17.75 -3.66 -2.18
CA VAL A 268 18.86 -4.35 -1.53
C VAL A 268 20.16 -3.86 -2.18
N GLY A 269 20.71 -2.76 -1.65
CA GLY A 269 21.88 -2.10 -2.21
C GLY A 269 22.19 -0.74 -1.63
N MET A 270 21.20 -0.04 -1.06
CA MET A 270 21.42 1.18 -0.27
C MET A 270 20.43 1.25 0.89
N THR A 271 20.42 0.22 1.74
CA THR A 271 19.93 0.41 3.10
C THR A 271 20.93 1.32 3.81
N PRO A 272 20.56 2.53 4.31
CA PRO A 272 21.30 3.09 5.43
C PRO A 272 21.39 1.99 6.49
N PRO A 273 22.56 1.72 7.07
CA PRO A 273 22.78 0.56 7.92
C PRO A 273 21.64 0.45 8.94
N SER A 274 20.90 -0.66 8.91
CA SER A 274 19.74 -0.95 9.76
C SER A 274 20.06 -0.89 11.26
N TRP A 275 21.35 -0.77 11.60
CA TRP A 275 21.84 -0.44 12.93
C TRP A 275 21.36 0.92 13.45
N GLY A 276 20.97 1.87 12.60
CA GLY A 276 20.47 3.18 13.05
C GLY A 276 19.21 3.08 13.91
N TRP A 277 18.24 2.24 13.51
CA TRP A 277 16.99 2.05 14.27
C TRP A 277 17.22 1.28 15.57
N SER A 278 18.04 0.22 15.53
CA SER A 278 18.42 -0.53 16.73
C SER A 278 19.25 0.30 17.70
N ALA A 279 20.17 1.14 17.21
CA ALA A 279 20.94 2.06 18.02
C ALA A 279 20.05 3.15 18.63
N MET A 280 19.10 3.71 17.88
CA MET A 280 18.15 4.69 18.38
C MET A 280 17.28 4.12 19.51
N MET A 281 16.76 2.90 19.34
CA MET A 281 16.00 2.21 20.39
C MET A 281 16.89 1.85 21.60
N GLY A 282 18.12 1.44 21.36
CA GLY A 282 19.09 1.15 22.42
C GLY A 282 19.44 2.39 23.26
N THR A 283 19.76 3.51 22.61
CA THR A 283 20.05 4.78 23.29
C THR A 283 18.83 5.31 24.05
N PHE A 284 17.62 5.16 23.50
CA PHE A 284 16.38 5.54 24.17
C PHE A 284 16.16 4.75 25.47
N ILE A 285 16.34 3.42 25.43
CA ILE A 285 16.21 2.55 26.61
C ILE A 285 17.26 2.91 27.67
N VAL A 286 18.53 3.08 27.29
CA VAL A 286 19.60 3.47 28.22
C VAL A 286 19.30 4.82 28.86
N THR A 287 18.82 5.80 28.08
CA THR A 287 18.45 7.13 28.59
C THR A 287 17.34 7.04 29.64
N ILE A 288 16.30 6.24 29.40
CA ILE A 288 15.22 6.03 30.37
C ILE A 288 15.76 5.34 31.63
N LEU A 289 16.57 4.29 31.50
CA LEU A 289 17.13 3.58 32.65
C LEU A 289 18.08 4.46 33.47
N THR A 290 18.92 5.28 32.82
CA THR A 290 19.76 6.26 33.50
C THR A 290 18.92 7.29 34.25
N TRP A 291 17.82 7.76 33.65
CA TRP A 291 16.92 8.69 34.32
C TRP A 291 16.23 8.05 35.54
N VAL A 292 15.66 6.85 35.37
CA VAL A 292 15.02 6.12 36.48
C VAL A 292 16.04 5.83 37.60
N GLY A 293 17.27 5.45 37.25
CA GLY A 293 18.36 5.25 38.21
C GLY A 293 18.71 6.51 38.99
N TRP A 294 18.87 7.66 38.30
CA TRP A 294 19.15 8.94 38.98
C TRP A 294 17.98 9.40 39.85
N ARG A 295 16.73 9.20 39.40
CA ARG A 295 15.53 9.51 40.19
C ARG A 295 15.48 8.68 41.47
N ARG A 296 15.79 7.39 41.39
CA ARG A 296 15.83 6.50 42.55
C ARG A 296 16.94 6.88 43.52
N TYR A 297 18.14 7.18 43.02
CA TYR A 297 19.25 7.65 43.85
C TYR A 297 18.92 8.95 44.60
N LYS A 298 18.26 9.90 43.93
CA LYS A 298 17.75 11.12 44.58
C LYS A 298 16.71 10.84 45.65
N VAL A 299 15.85 9.85 45.46
CA VAL A 299 14.85 9.46 46.48
C VAL A 299 15.55 8.83 47.68
N GLU A 300 16.56 7.98 47.46
CA GLU A 300 17.36 7.38 48.53
C GLU A 300 18.26 8.41 49.25
N GLU A 301 18.70 9.47 48.57
CA GLU A 301 19.43 10.58 49.21
C GLU A 301 18.49 11.53 49.98
N PHE A 302 17.21 11.60 49.58
CA PHE A 302 16.16 12.31 50.33
C PHE A 302 15.59 11.49 51.51
N THR A 303 15.59 10.16 51.44
CA THR A 303 15.18 9.28 52.55
C THR A 303 16.35 8.82 53.43
N GLY A 304 17.59 8.98 52.96
CA GLY A 304 18.81 8.51 53.62
C GLY A 304 19.48 9.48 54.59
N ARG A 305 18.85 10.60 54.97
CA ARG A 305 19.42 11.53 55.98
C ARG A 305 18.59 11.74 57.25
N SER A 306 17.53 10.96 57.46
CA SER A 306 16.91 10.87 58.79
C SER A 306 16.35 9.47 59.03
N GLN A 307 17.18 8.58 59.56
CA GLN A 307 16.97 8.02 60.90
C GLN A 307 18.10 7.04 61.19
N GLY A 308 19.21 7.59 61.66
CA GLY A 308 20.12 6.77 62.46
C GLY A 308 19.41 6.37 63.75
N ARG A 309 19.65 5.12 64.15
CA ARG A 309 19.73 4.66 65.53
C ARG A 309 18.42 4.18 66.18
N GLY A 310 18.32 2.87 66.31
CA GLY A 310 17.81 2.28 67.55
C GLY A 310 16.93 1.04 67.40
N SER A 311 17.56 -0.13 67.56
CA SER A 311 17.06 -1.21 68.41
C SER A 311 15.78 -1.93 67.99
N SER A 312 15.92 -3.19 67.54
CA SER A 312 15.36 -4.39 68.20
C SER A 312 14.94 -5.49 67.20
N ARG A 313 15.41 -6.72 67.48
CA ARG A 313 14.87 -8.03 67.06
C ARG A 313 15.20 -8.56 65.66
N THR A 314 16.44 -9.01 65.52
CA THR A 314 16.78 -10.24 64.79
C THR A 314 16.70 -11.43 65.75
N ILE A 315 15.56 -12.13 65.89
CA ILE A 315 15.43 -13.58 66.19
C ILE A 315 13.96 -13.94 65.91
N GLU A 316 13.58 -14.39 64.70
CA GLU A 316 12.33 -15.16 64.48
C GLU A 316 12.14 -15.78 63.07
N SER A 317 13.16 -15.81 62.20
CA SER A 317 13.04 -16.42 60.87
C SER A 317 13.57 -17.86 60.77
N GLU A 318 14.26 -18.39 61.78
CA GLU A 318 14.73 -19.79 61.77
C GLU A 318 13.66 -20.80 62.23
N ASP A 319 12.58 -20.35 62.88
CA ASP A 319 11.55 -21.23 63.46
C ASP A 319 10.41 -21.57 62.47
N ALA A 320 10.24 -20.79 61.40
CA ALA A 320 9.23 -21.04 60.38
C ALA A 320 9.63 -22.19 59.43
N ALA A 321 10.93 -22.32 59.13
CA ALA A 321 11.45 -23.37 58.26
C ALA A 321 11.37 -24.77 58.91
N GLN A 322 11.59 -24.88 60.22
CA GLN A 322 11.51 -26.16 60.94
C GLN A 322 10.07 -26.66 61.14
N ARG A 323 9.09 -25.74 61.26
CA ARG A 323 7.66 -26.11 61.35
C ARG A 323 7.13 -26.70 60.04
N TRP A 324 7.67 -26.29 58.89
CA TRP A 324 7.24 -26.80 57.59
C TRP A 324 7.76 -28.21 57.31
N LEU A 325 8.99 -28.52 57.72
CA LEU A 325 9.62 -29.84 57.52
C LEU A 325 9.04 -30.95 58.40
N LYS A 326 8.47 -30.64 59.58
CA LYS A 326 7.80 -31.64 60.43
C LYS A 326 6.44 -32.11 59.90
N LYS A 327 5.82 -31.38 58.98
CA LYS A 327 4.47 -31.71 58.46
C LYS A 327 4.48 -32.76 57.34
N TRP A 328 5.65 -33.09 56.78
CA TRP A 328 5.81 -34.00 55.63
C TRP A 328 6.46 -35.34 55.97
N LYS A 329 6.67 -35.65 57.26
CA LYS A 329 7.36 -36.88 57.69
C LYS A 329 6.56 -37.76 58.66
N LYS A 330 5.22 -37.72 58.57
CA LYS A 330 4.32 -38.66 59.24
C LYS A 330 3.42 -39.36 58.25
#